data_AF-A0A354ZLM8-F1
#
_entry.id   AF-A0A354ZLM8-F1
#
_cell.length_a   1.000
_cell.length_b   1.000
_cell.length_c   1.000
_cell.angle_alpha   90.00
_cell.angle_beta   90.00
_cell.angle_gamma   90.00
#
_symmetry.space_group_name_H-M   'P 1'
#
loop_
_entity.id
_entity.type
_entity.pdbx_description
1 polymer ?
#
loop_
_entity_poly.entity_id
_entity_poly.type
_entity_poly.pdbx_seq_one_letter_code
_entity_poly.pdbx_strand_id
1 'polypeptide(L)'
;SGKTTTLRAISGLIRPRSGSIRLADADISQTPAHEIVNRGIAHVPEGRRVFSTLTVEENLRLGAYRHRGHPEKVSSNMGRVYKLFPRLEERRQQLAGTLSGGEQQ
;
A
#
# COMPACT_ATOMS: atom_id res chain seq x y z
N SER A 1 -16.79 13.84 9.74
CA SER A 1 -17.14 13.59 8.32
C SER A 1 -16.69 12.19 7.92
N GLY A 2 -17.54 11.29 7.43
CA GLY A 2 -17.26 9.86 7.19
C GLY A 2 -16.19 9.45 6.16
N LYS A 3 -15.13 10.26 5.97
CA LYS A 3 -14.04 10.04 4.99
C LYS A 3 -13.38 8.68 5.15
N THR A 4 -12.97 8.34 6.38
CA THR A 4 -12.33 7.04 6.68
C THR A 4 -13.27 5.88 6.38
N THR A 5 -14.58 6.03 6.66
CA THR A 5 -15.60 5.03 6.32
C THR A 5 -15.71 4.85 4.82
N THR A 6 -15.74 5.94 4.05
CA THR A 6 -15.77 5.91 2.58
C THR A 6 -14.55 5.20 2.00
N LEU A 7 -13.33 5.58 2.42
CA LEU A 7 -12.11 4.97 1.91
C LEU A 7 -12.00 3.49 2.31
N ARG A 8 -12.42 3.13 3.53
CA ARG A 8 -12.48 1.72 3.98
C ARG A 8 -13.51 0.93 3.18
N ALA A 9 -14.63 1.52 2.79
CA ALA A 9 -15.62 0.87 1.94
C ALA A 9 -15.08 0.59 0.53
N ILE A 10 -14.43 1.58 -0.09
CA ILE A 10 -13.78 1.43 -1.40
C ILE A 10 -12.72 0.33 -1.38
N SER A 11 -12.00 0.19 -0.25
CA SER A 11 -10.93 -0.82 -0.10
C SER A 11 -11.42 -2.17 0.43
N GLY A 12 -12.74 -2.38 0.53
CA GLY A 12 -13.35 -3.64 0.99
C GLY A 12 -13.12 -3.98 2.46
N LEU A 13 -12.67 -3.02 3.27
CA LEU A 13 -12.48 -3.17 4.72
C LEU A 13 -13.81 -2.99 5.49
N ILE A 14 -14.79 -2.33 4.88
CA ILE A 14 -16.15 -2.17 5.42
C ILE A 14 -17.13 -2.44 4.27
N ARG A 15 -18.15 -3.25 4.50
CA ARG A 15 -19.21 -3.44 3.49
C ARG A 15 -20.23 -2.30 3.56
N PRO A 16 -20.61 -1.68 2.42
CA PRO A 16 -21.72 -0.72 2.40
C PRO A 16 -23.03 -1.43 2.72
N ARG A 17 -23.90 -0.78 3.50
CA ARG A 17 -25.26 -1.32 3.81
C ARG A 17 -26.20 -1.24 2.62
N SER A 18 -26.01 -0.24 1.76
CA SER A 18 -26.79 0.00 0.55
C SER A 18 -25.93 0.78 -0.46
N GLY A 19 -26.36 0.78 -1.72
CA GLY A 19 -25.62 1.38 -2.83
C GLY A 19 -24.57 0.44 -3.42
N SER A 20 -23.79 0.96 -4.37
CA SER A 20 -22.77 0.20 -5.09
C SER A 20 -21.48 0.99 -5.26
N ILE A 21 -20.35 0.29 -5.28
CA ILE A 21 -19.01 0.81 -5.58
C ILE A 21 -18.55 0.16 -6.88
N ARG A 22 -18.22 0.96 -7.89
CA ARG A 22 -17.73 0.48 -9.18
C ARG A 22 -16.29 0.94 -9.43
N LEU A 23 -15.47 0.05 -9.97
CA LEU A 23 -14.11 0.32 -10.46
C LEU A 23 -14.04 -0.14 -11.91
N ALA A 24 -13.76 0.78 -12.84
CA ALA A 24 -13.74 0.51 -14.28
C ALA A 24 -14.99 -0.29 -14.72
N ASP A 25 -16.16 0.23 -14.36
CA ASP A 25 -17.50 -0.34 -14.59
C ASP A 25 -17.81 -1.69 -13.91
N ALA A 26 -16.83 -2.34 -13.28
CA ALA A 26 -17.05 -3.55 -12.48
C ALA A 26 -17.53 -3.21 -11.06
N ASP A 27 -18.62 -3.83 -10.63
CA ASP A 27 -19.09 -3.75 -9.24
C ASP A 27 -18.12 -4.49 -8.31
N ILE A 28 -17.61 -3.77 -7.30
CA ILE A 28 -16.70 -4.28 -6.27
C ILE A 28 -17.30 -4.23 -4.86
N SER A 29 -18.60 -3.93 -4.72
CA SER A 29 -19.27 -3.70 -3.44
C SER A 29 -19.19 -4.88 -2.47
N GLN A 30 -19.07 -6.10 -3.00
CA GLN A 30 -18.96 -7.34 -2.24
C GLN A 30 -17.60 -8.04 -2.41
N THR A 31 -16.66 -7.42 -3.13
CA THR A 31 -15.34 -8.00 -3.36
C THR A 31 -14.50 -7.94 -2.08
N PRO A 32 -13.89 -9.05 -1.64
CA PRO A 32 -12.98 -9.04 -0.49
C PRO A 32 -11.77 -8.13 -0.71
N ALA A 33 -11.28 -7.48 0.37
CA ALA A 33 -10.13 -6.58 0.29
C ALA A 33 -8.87 -7.18 -0.36
N HIS A 34 -8.60 -8.47 -0.12
CA HIS A 34 -7.46 -9.19 -0.70
C HIS A 34 -7.59 -9.45 -2.22
N GLU A 35 -8.81 -9.36 -2.78
CA GLU A 35 -9.04 -9.39 -4.22
C GLU A 35 -9.04 -7.98 -4.82
N ILE A 36 -9.51 -6.98 -4.07
CA ILE A 36 -9.51 -5.57 -4.49
C ILE A 36 -8.09 -5.09 -4.80
N VAL A 37 -7.09 -5.49 -4.01
CA VAL A 37 -5.68 -5.16 -4.31
C VAL A 37 -5.21 -5.71 -5.65
N ASN A 38 -5.77 -6.85 -6.09
CA ASN A 38 -5.45 -7.42 -7.40
C ASN A 38 -6.04 -6.61 -8.56
N ARG A 39 -7.11 -5.87 -8.30
CA ARG A 39 -7.76 -4.95 -9.24
C ARG A 39 -7.10 -3.57 -9.32
N GLY A 40 -6.01 -3.35 -8.57
CA GLY A 40 -5.18 -2.15 -8.67
C GLY A 40 -5.47 -1.07 -7.63
N ILE A 41 -6.33 -1.33 -6.64
CA ILE A 41 -6.56 -0.41 -5.51
C ILE A 41 -5.58 -0.75 -4.39
N ALA A 42 -4.73 0.20 -4.02
CA ALA A 42 -3.92 0.14 -2.80
C ALA A 42 -4.43 1.17 -1.79
N HIS A 43 -4.52 0.79 -0.52
CA HIS A 43 -4.98 1.66 0.56
C HIS A 43 -3.82 1.96 1.50
N VAL A 44 -3.48 3.24 1.66
CA VAL A 44 -2.54 3.73 2.67
C VAL A 44 -3.35 4.34 3.81
N PRO A 45 -3.58 3.61 4.92
CA PRO A 45 -4.40 4.10 6.01
C PRO A 45 -3.64 5.15 6.83
N GLU A 46 -4.38 6.01 7.51
CA GLU A 46 -3.81 6.94 8.50
C GLU A 46 -3.03 6.20 9.60
N GLY A 47 -2.06 6.89 10.19
CA GLY A 47 -1.30 6.39 11.34
C GLY A 47 -0.04 5.58 11.00
N ARG A 48 0.51 5.73 9.78
CA ARG A 48 1.87 5.29 9.40
C ARG A 48 2.14 3.84 9.78
N ARG A 49 1.40 2.92 9.15
CA ARG A 49 1.43 1.48 9.44
C ARG A 49 2.58 0.76 8.75
N VAL A 50 3.80 1.25 8.93
CA VAL A 50 5.01 0.54 8.54
C VAL A 50 5.32 -0.57 9.56
N PHE A 51 5.96 -1.64 9.12
CA PHE A 51 6.46 -2.68 10.02
C PHE A 51 7.75 -2.19 10.66
N SER A 52 7.64 -1.70 11.91
CA SER A 52 8.73 -1.01 12.61
C SER A 52 9.98 -1.86 12.84
N THR A 53 9.81 -3.17 12.94
CA THR A 53 10.88 -4.16 13.15
C THR A 53 11.57 -4.59 11.86
N LEU A 54 11.07 -4.15 10.71
CA LEU A 54 11.68 -4.41 9.40
C LEU A 54 12.44 -3.17 8.92
N THR A 55 13.45 -3.41 8.09
CA THR A 55 14.17 -2.35 7.39
C THR A 55 13.26 -1.61 6.40
N VAL A 56 13.69 -0.43 5.95
CA VAL A 56 13.01 0.32 4.88
C VAL A 56 12.89 -0.54 3.62
N GLU A 57 13.97 -1.23 3.22
CA GLU A 57 13.96 -2.09 2.04
C GLU A 57 12.97 -3.26 2.18
N GLU A 58 12.93 -3.92 3.33
CA GLU A 58 11.99 -5.01 3.60
C GLU A 58 10.53 -4.52 3.57
N ASN A 59 10.23 -3.36 4.16
CA ASN A 59 8.90 -2.74 4.07
C ASN A 59 8.46 -2.49 2.62
N LEU A 60 9.36 -1.93 1.80
CA LEU A 60 9.08 -1.67 0.38
C LEU A 60 8.88 -2.97 -0.41
N ARG A 61 9.68 -4.00 -0.12
CA ARG A 61 9.56 -5.32 -0.76
C ARG A 61 8.23 -6.01 -0.42
N LEU A 62 7.69 -5.83 0.79
CA LEU A 62 6.36 -6.33 1.14
C LEU A 62 5.27 -5.72 0.24
N GLY A 63 5.37 -4.43 -0.10
CA GLY A 63 4.47 -3.78 -1.05
C GLY A 63 4.54 -4.39 -2.47
N ALA A 64 5.67 -4.98 -2.83
CA ALA A 64 5.88 -5.64 -4.11
C ALA A 64 5.44 -7.13 -4.13
N TYR A 65 4.74 -7.62 -3.10
CA TYR A 65 4.35 -9.03 -2.97
C TYR A 65 3.65 -9.61 -4.20
N ARG A 66 2.80 -8.82 -4.88
CA ARG A 66 2.12 -9.21 -6.13
C ARG A 66 3.07 -9.49 -7.31
N HIS A 67 4.33 -9.07 -7.20
CA HIS A 67 5.37 -9.24 -8.21
C HIS A 67 6.49 -10.17 -7.72
N ARG A 68 6.28 -10.96 -6.66
CA ARG A 68 7.30 -11.87 -6.11
C ARG A 68 7.89 -12.85 -7.13
N GLY A 69 7.12 -13.23 -8.16
CA GLY A 69 7.57 -14.06 -9.27
C GLY A 69 8.28 -13.32 -10.42
N HIS A 70 8.46 -12.00 -10.32
CA HIS A 70 9.03 -11.15 -11.37
C HIS A 70 10.16 -10.25 -10.79
N PRO A 71 11.34 -10.80 -10.51
CA PRO A 71 12.43 -10.09 -9.83
C PRO A 71 12.88 -8.82 -10.58
N GLU A 72 12.95 -8.87 -11.90
CA GLU A 72 13.20 -7.73 -12.80
C GLU A 72 12.25 -6.55 -12.51
N LYS A 73 10.95 -6.84 -12.42
CA LYS A 73 9.90 -5.84 -12.19
C LYS A 73 9.96 -5.28 -10.77
N VAL A 74 10.28 -6.12 -9.78
CA VAL A 74 10.50 -5.66 -8.41
C VAL A 74 11.68 -4.70 -8.38
N SER A 75 12.82 -5.05 -8.98
CA SER A 75 14.02 -4.21 -9.00
C SER A 75 13.76 -2.87 -9.70
N SER A 76 13.10 -2.89 -10.87
CA SER A 76 12.70 -1.67 -11.59
C SER A 76 11.80 -0.76 -10.75
N ASN A 77 10.79 -1.32 -10.08
CA ASN A 77 9.90 -0.56 -9.21
C ASN A 77 10.65 0.03 -8.00
N MET A 78 11.55 -0.74 -7.38
CA MET A 78 12.38 -0.27 -6.27
C MET A 78 13.25 0.91 -6.70
N GLY A 79 13.92 0.82 -7.86
CA GLY A 79 14.69 1.92 -8.43
C GLY A 79 13.84 3.17 -8.67
N ARG A 80 12.59 3.00 -9.12
CA ARG A 80 11.65 4.12 -9.26
C ARG A 80 11.27 4.75 -7.93
N VAL A 81 11.03 3.95 -6.89
CA VAL A 81 10.74 4.42 -5.53
C VAL A 81 11.91 5.22 -4.98
N TYR A 82 13.13 4.70 -5.09
CA TYR A 82 14.34 5.39 -4.62
C TYR A 82 14.61 6.70 -5.37
N LYS A 83 14.36 6.73 -6.68
CA LYS A 83 14.43 7.98 -7.45
C LYS A 83 13.43 9.03 -6.97
N LEU A 84 12.21 8.62 -6.58
CA LEU A 84 11.19 9.52 -6.05
C LEU A 84 11.47 9.95 -4.60
N PHE A 85 12.04 9.04 -3.80
CA PHE A 85 12.31 9.25 -2.39
C PHE A 85 13.76 8.91 -2.06
N PRO A 86 14.75 9.74 -2.43
CA PRO A 86 16.17 9.44 -2.23
C PRO A 86 16.54 9.17 -0.76
N ARG A 87 15.83 9.81 0.18
CA ARG A 87 16.01 9.56 1.63
C ARG A 87 15.74 8.11 2.03
N LEU A 88 14.83 7.41 1.35
CA LEU A 88 14.57 6.00 1.60
C LEU A 88 15.71 5.11 1.08
N GLU A 89 16.41 5.53 0.02
CA GLU A 89 17.57 4.82 -0.52
C GLU A 89 18.78 4.94 0.42
N GLU A 90 19.08 6.16 0.86
CA GLU A 90 20.14 6.45 1.82
C GLU A 90 20.00 5.60 3.10
N ARG A 91 18.75 5.30 3.48
CA ARG A 91 18.39 4.61 4.73
C ARG A 91 17.81 3.21 4.50
N ARG A 92 18.07 2.60 3.35
CA ARG A 92 17.43 1.32 2.96
C ARG A 92 17.60 0.19 3.98
N GLN A 93 18.73 0.16 4.69
CA GLN A 93 19.06 -0.85 5.72
C GLN A 93 18.63 -0.44 7.15
N GLN A 94 18.14 0.79 7.34
CA GLN A 94 17.67 1.27 8.63
C GLN A 94 16.30 0.68 8.96
N LEU A 95 16.04 0.39 10.24
CA LEU A 95 14.71 -0.02 10.71
C LEU A 95 13.69 1.09 10.48
N ALA A 96 12.56 0.77 9.84
CA ALA A 96 11.52 1.73 9.50
C ALA A 96 10.90 2.40 10.73
N GLY A 97 10.90 1.72 11.88
CA GLY A 97 10.43 2.28 13.15
C GLY A 97 11.23 3.48 13.66
N THR A 98 12.47 3.66 13.18
CA THR A 98 13.38 4.73 13.62
C THR A 98 13.38 5.96 12.69
N LEU A 99 12.62 5.89 11.60
CA LEU A 99 12.44 7.02 10.69
C LEU A 99 11.58 8.12 11.32
N SER A 100 11.76 9.35 10.85
CA SER A 100 10.85 10.44 11.22
C SER A 100 9.43 10.18 10.71
N GLY A 101 8.45 10.83 11.32
CA GLY A 101 7.06 10.67 10.90
C GLY A 101 6.77 11.04 9.44
N GLY A 102 7.52 11.98 8.86
CA GLY A 102 7.39 12.33 7.44
C GLY A 102 7.98 11.27 6.52
N GLU A 103 9.03 10.57 6.96
CA GLU A 103 9.67 9.50 6.19
C GLU A 103 8.92 8.17 6.28
N GLN A 104 8.13 7.97 7.33
CA GLN A 104 7.22 6.81 7.46
C GLN A 104 5.93 6.93 6.63
N GLN A 105 5.62 8.12 6.08
CA GLN A 105 4.35 8.44 5.43
C GLN A 105 4.44 8.33 3.91
#